data_AF-A0A843L488-F1
#
_entry.id   AF-A0A843L488-F1
#
_cell.length_a   1.000
_cell.length_b   1.000
_cell.length_c   1.000
_cell.angle_alpha   90.00
_cell.angle_beta   90.00
_cell.angle_gamma   90.00
#
_symmetry.space_group_name_H-M   'P 1'
#
loop_
_entity.id
_entity.type
_entity.pdbx_description
1 polymer ?
#
loop_
_entity_poly.entity_id
_entity_poly.type
_entity_poly.pdbx_seq_one_letter_code
_entity_poly.pdbx_strand_id
1 'polypeptide(L)'
;MELPIKFQKHLRSHIDFSSFILLDMVVIDDSKSVVFLVPRGDDSKYCNIQINSDSKFYGSFDAMMDYAVHFKIISEGYKKDLIKRYESIKHNGGNK
;
A
#
# COMPACT_ATOMS: atom_id res chain seq x y z
N MET A 1 5.06 -13.68 9.62
CA MET A 1 3.76 -13.12 10.03
C MET A 1 2.73 -13.74 9.11
N GLU A 2 1.78 -14.51 9.63
CA GLU A 2 0.66 -15.02 8.83
C GLU A 2 -0.45 -13.98 8.82
N LEU A 3 -0.87 -13.55 7.64
CA LEU A 3 -1.98 -12.61 7.49
C LEU A 3 -3.31 -13.36 7.69
N PRO A 4 -4.33 -12.75 8.32
CA PRO A 4 -5.62 -13.42 8.51
C PRO A 4 -6.25 -13.84 7.16
N ILE A 5 -6.89 -15.01 7.10
CA ILE A 5 -7.46 -15.63 5.88
C ILE A 5 -8.33 -14.67 5.06
N LYS A 6 -9.04 -13.76 5.73
CA LYS A 6 -9.89 -12.73 5.12
C LYS A 6 -9.10 -11.77 4.22
N PHE A 7 -7.85 -11.50 4.57
CA PHE A 7 -6.92 -10.70 3.75
C PHE A 7 -6.27 -11.56 2.66
N GLN A 8 -6.00 -12.84 2.93
CA GLN A 8 -5.36 -13.74 1.95
C GLN A 8 -6.18 -13.88 0.65
N LYS A 9 -7.52 -13.92 0.73
CA LYS A 9 -8.38 -13.98 -0.47
C LYS A 9 -8.29 -12.73 -1.35
N HIS A 10 -7.89 -11.60 -0.78
CA HIS A 10 -7.76 -10.31 -1.45
C HIS A 10 -6.31 -10.07 -1.94
N LEU A 11 -5.33 -10.70 -1.30
CA LEU A 11 -3.90 -10.65 -1.66
C LEU A 11 -3.53 -11.78 -2.64
N ARG A 12 -4.47 -12.18 -3.51
CA ARG A 12 -4.38 -13.36 -4.40
C ARG A 12 -3.26 -13.33 -5.44
N SER A 13 -2.51 -12.24 -5.52
CA SER A 13 -1.49 -11.97 -6.51
C SER A 13 -0.18 -11.67 -5.82
N HIS A 14 0.80 -12.56 -5.97
CA HIS A 14 2.23 -12.43 -5.68
C HIS A 14 2.74 -11.03 -5.24
N ILE A 15 2.40 -10.59 -4.03
CA ILE A 15 3.00 -9.38 -3.47
C ILE A 15 4.42 -9.74 -3.05
N ASP A 16 5.38 -9.03 -3.62
CA ASP A 16 6.78 -9.15 -3.22
C ASP A 16 7.00 -8.44 -1.87
N PHE A 17 6.67 -9.13 -0.77
CA PHE A 17 6.91 -8.63 0.58
C PHE A 17 8.40 -8.54 0.95
N SER A 18 9.31 -9.04 0.09
CA SER A 18 10.75 -8.84 0.26
C SER A 18 11.18 -7.44 -0.21
N SER A 19 10.52 -6.89 -1.23
CA SER A 19 10.74 -5.53 -1.72
C SER A 19 9.81 -4.50 -1.10
N PHE A 20 8.62 -4.92 -0.63
CA PHE A 20 7.57 -4.01 -0.18
C PHE A 20 7.12 -4.26 1.27
N ILE A 21 6.68 -3.19 1.90
CA ILE A 21 5.91 -3.18 3.14
C ILE A 21 4.46 -2.90 2.78
N LEU A 22 3.54 -3.71 3.31
CA LEU A 22 2.12 -3.43 3.25
C LEU A 22 1.81 -2.22 4.13
N LEU A 23 1.35 -1.13 3.51
CA LEU A 23 0.89 0.05 4.22
C LEU A 23 -0.56 -0.16 4.69
N ASP A 24 -1.45 -0.49 3.75
CA ASP A 24 -2.85 -0.77 4.05
C ASP A 24 -3.54 -1.51 2.89
N MET A 25 -4.75 -2.00 3.15
CA MET A 25 -5.63 -2.60 2.15
C MET A 25 -7.05 -2.05 2.29
N VAL A 26 -7.63 -1.62 1.17
CA VAL A 26 -9.01 -1.15 1.08
C VAL A 26 -9.82 -2.18 0.30
N VAL A 27 -10.85 -2.74 0.93
CA VAL A 27 -11.81 -3.60 0.26
C VAL A 27 -12.82 -2.71 -0.46
N ILE A 28 -12.93 -2.85 -1.78
CA ILE A 28 -13.92 -2.14 -2.59
C ILE A 28 -15.22 -2.95 -2.60
N ASP A 29 -15.10 -4.26 -2.86
CA ASP A 29 -16.20 -5.22 -2.86
C ASP A 29 -15.66 -6.65 -2.63
N ASP A 30 -16.54 -7.66 -2.66
CA ASP A 30 -16.19 -9.06 -2.42
C ASP A 30 -15.15 -9.64 -3.39
N SER A 31 -14.99 -9.03 -4.56
CA SER A 31 -14.09 -9.45 -5.64
C SER A 31 -12.86 -8.56 -5.79
N LYS A 32 -12.87 -7.35 -5.19
CA LYS A 32 -11.88 -6.31 -5.47
C LYS A 32 -11.36 -5.65 -4.21
N SER A 33 -10.03 -5.60 -4.13
CA SER A 33 -9.30 -4.87 -3.11
C SER A 33 -8.18 -4.05 -3.73
N VAL A 34 -7.91 -2.91 -3.11
CA VAL A 34 -6.74 -2.08 -3.41
C VAL A 34 -5.74 -2.22 -2.28
N VAL A 35 -4.52 -2.60 -2.64
CA VAL A 35 -3.41 -2.81 -1.71
C VAL A 35 -2.41 -1.69 -1.92
N PHE A 36 -2.03 -1.03 -0.83
CA PHE A 36 -1.03 0.03 -0.81
C PHE A 36 0.29 -0.52 -0.32
N LEU A 37 1.30 -0.46 -1.16
CA LEU A 37 2.63 -1.00 -0.91
C LEU A 37 3.65 0.13 -0.99
N VAL A 38 4.51 0.19 0.02
CA VAL A 38 5.64 1.13 0.08
C VAL A 38 6.95 0.35 0.05
N PRO A 39 8.02 0.87 -0.56
CA PRO A 39 9.27 0.14 -0.65
C PRO A 39 9.91 -0.11 0.72
N ARG A 40 10.62 -1.23 0.85
CA ARG A 40 11.57 -1.43 1.95
C ARG A 40 12.87 -0.69 1.63
N GLY A 41 13.29 0.18 2.54
CA GLY A 41 14.59 0.86 2.47
C GLY A 41 14.61 2.08 1.55
N ASP A 42 15.74 2.27 0.86
CA ASP A 42 16.12 3.49 0.17
C ASP A 42 15.09 4.02 -0.85
N ASP A 43 15.02 5.34 -0.97
CA ASP A 43 14.03 6.13 -1.72
C ASP A 43 14.10 5.95 -3.25
N SER A 44 14.93 5.02 -3.74
CA SER A 44 15.09 4.67 -5.17
C SER A 44 13.99 3.73 -5.70
N LYS A 45 13.08 3.28 -4.85
CA LYS A 45 12.03 2.31 -5.21
C LYS A 45 10.65 2.97 -5.29
N TYR A 46 9.93 2.63 -6.35
CA TYR A 46 8.57 3.11 -6.60
C TYR A 46 7.59 2.59 -5.53
N CYS A 47 6.68 3.45 -5.07
CA CYS A 47 5.48 3.01 -4.35
C CYS A 47 4.58 2.23 -5.30
N ASN A 48 3.76 1.32 -4.78
CA ASN A 48 2.90 0.47 -5.60
C ASN A 48 1.46 0.45 -5.08
N ILE A 49 0.51 0.65 -6.00
CA ILE A 49 -0.88 0.28 -5.78
C ILE A 49 -1.14 -0.99 -6.57
N GLN A 50 -1.64 -2.01 -5.88
CA GLN A 50 -2.07 -3.24 -6.50
C GLN A 50 -3.59 -3.39 -6.39
N ILE A 51 -4.22 -3.66 -7.53
CA ILE A 51 -5.66 -3.87 -7.63
C ILE A 51 -5.85 -5.23 -8.26
N ASN A 52 -6.23 -6.23 -7.46
CA ASN A 52 -6.18 -7.63 -7.87
C ASN A 52 -4.79 -7.97 -8.45
N SER A 53 -4.71 -8.49 -9.69
CA SER A 53 -3.44 -8.81 -10.36
C SER A 53 -2.69 -7.61 -10.94
N ASP A 54 -3.30 -6.43 -10.99
CA ASP A 54 -2.73 -5.27 -11.69
C ASP A 54 -1.90 -4.41 -10.74
N SER A 55 -0.67 -4.12 -11.13
CA SER A 55 0.27 -3.28 -10.38
C SER A 55 0.49 -1.93 -11.06
N LYS A 56 0.35 -0.85 -10.30
CA LYS A 56 0.69 0.52 -10.72
C LYS A 56 1.78 1.09 -9.81
N PHE A 57 2.86 1.56 -10.42
CA PHE A 57 4.03 2.08 -9.72
C PHE A 57 4.07 3.61 -9.76
N TYR A 58 4.48 4.24 -8.66
CA TYR A 58 4.52 5.68 -8.47
C TYR A 58 5.89 6.10 -7.92
N GLY A 59 6.44 7.19 -8.46
CA GLY A 59 7.76 7.69 -8.07
C GLY A 59 7.83 8.24 -6.65
N SER A 60 6.69 8.50 -6.01
CA SER A 60 6.62 8.97 -4.63
C SER A 60 5.37 8.48 -3.93
N PHE A 61 5.41 8.52 -2.59
CA PHE A 61 4.25 8.25 -1.75
C PHE A 61 3.11 9.24 -2.02
N ASP A 62 3.43 10.53 -2.18
CA ASP A 62 2.43 11.56 -2.46
C ASP A 62 1.73 11.34 -3.79
N ALA A 63 2.47 10.99 -4.85
CA ALA A 63 1.89 10.68 -6.16
C ALA A 63 0.94 9.47 -6.09
N MET A 64 1.30 8.45 -5.28
CA MET A 64 0.44 7.31 -5.02
C MET A 64 -0.86 7.72 -4.30
N MET A 65 -0.76 8.58 -3.28
CA MET A 65 -1.91 9.05 -2.52
C MET A 65 -2.84 9.96 -3.33
N ASP A 66 -2.27 10.86 -4.14
CA ASP A 66 -3.03 11.77 -5.00
C ASP A 66 -3.84 10.99 -6.04
N TYR A 67 -3.24 9.96 -6.64
CA TYR A 67 -3.97 9.03 -7.49
C TYR A 67 -5.14 8.37 -6.73
N ALA A 68 -4.88 7.85 -5.53
CA ALA A 68 -5.89 7.13 -4.76
C ALA A 68 -7.08 8.02 -4.36
N VAL A 69 -6.84 9.29 -4.03
CA VAL A 69 -7.90 10.25 -3.75
C VAL A 69 -8.64 10.66 -5.03
N HIS A 70 -7.91 10.97 -6.11
CA HIS A 70 -8.50 11.39 -7.38
C HIS A 70 -9.49 10.34 -7.92
N PHE A 71 -9.14 9.06 -7.82
CA PHE A 71 -9.99 7.95 -8.23
C PHE A 71 -10.97 7.47 -7.15
N LYS A 72 -11.13 8.21 -6.04
CA LYS A 72 -12.05 7.92 -4.94
C LYS A 72 -11.86 6.54 -4.31
N ILE A 73 -10.63 6.00 -4.35
CA ILE A 73 -10.27 4.78 -3.65
C ILE A 73 -10.24 5.03 -2.14
N ILE A 74 -9.74 6.21 -1.75
CA ILE A 74 -9.70 6.69 -0.38
C ILE A 74 -10.21 8.13 -0.31
N SER A 75 -10.62 8.56 0.89
CA SER A 75 -10.94 9.96 1.16
C SER A 75 -9.69 10.76 1.53
N GLU A 76 -9.77 12.09 1.42
CA GLU A 76 -8.73 13.01 1.93
C GLU A 76 -8.47 12.84 3.43
N GLY A 77 -9.52 12.55 4.21
CA GLY A 77 -9.38 12.25 5.63
C GLY A 77 -8.52 11.00 5.84
N TYR A 78 -8.80 9.94 5.08
CA TYR A 78 -8.08 8.69 5.21
C TYR A 78 -6.64 8.76 4.67
N LYS A 79 -6.38 9.60 3.64
CA LYS A 79 -5.02 9.94 3.19
C LYS A 79 -4.16 10.44 4.37
N LYS A 80 -4.70 11.30 5.24
CA LYS A 80 -3.96 11.80 6.43
C LYS A 80 -3.57 10.67 7.39
N ASP A 81 -4.42 9.66 7.54
CA ASP A 81 -4.12 8.51 8.39
C ASP A 81 -3.06 7.61 7.76
N LEU A 82 -3.09 7.41 6.44
CA LEU A 82 -2.07 6.67 5.71
C LEU A 82 -0.70 7.37 5.75
N ILE A 83 -0.66 8.70 5.65
CA ILE A 83 0.58 9.49 5.84
C ILE A 83 1.18 9.20 7.21
N LYS A 84 0.39 9.26 8.29
CA LYS A 84 0.88 8.97 9.65
C LYS A 84 1.44 7.55 9.77
N ARG A 85 0.79 6.56 9.17
CA ARG A 85 1.29 5.17 9.16
C ARG A 85 2.61 5.06 8.40
N TYR A 86 2.71 5.70 7.24
CA TYR A 86 3.92 5.70 6.43
C TYR A 86 5.10 6.30 7.19
N GLU A 87 4.90 7.45 7.84
CA GLU A 87 5.92 8.08 8.68
C GLU A 87 6.33 7.18 9.86
N SER A 88 5.38 6.51 10.50
CA SER A 88 5.70 5.55 11.57
C SER A 88 6.54 4.37 11.08
N ILE A 89 6.25 3.86 9.88
CA ILE A 89 7.02 2.78 9.24
C ILE A 89 8.43 3.26 8.92
N LYS A 90 8.60 4.47 8.37
CA LYS A 90 9.93 5.05 8.09
C LYS A 90 10.77 5.19 9.36
N HIS A 91 10.21 5.74 10.44
CA HIS A 91 10.93 5.92 11.70
C HIS A 91 11.28 4.59 12.39
N ASN A 92 10.40 3.58 12.33
CA ASN A 92 10.64 2.27 12.95
C ASN A 92 11.51 1.33 12.10
N GLY A 93 11.59 1.58 10.79
CA GLY A 93 12.41 0.82 9.84
C GLY A 93 13.87 1.23 9.79
N GLY A 94 14.24 2.38 10.37
CA GLY A 94 15.62 2.91 10.40
C GLY A 94 16.51 2.38 11.53
N ASN A 95 15.97 1.58 12.46
CA ASN A 95 16.71 0.95 13.56
C ASN A 95 16.77 -0.57 13.39
N LYS A 96 17.48 -1.05 12.37
CA LYS A 96 18.00 -2.44 12.33
C LYS A 96 19.31 -2.51 11.57
#